data_AF-A0A7X0TTS9-F1
#
_entry.id   AF-A0A7X0TTS9-F1
#
_cell.length_a   1.000
_cell.length_b   1.000
_cell.length_c   1.000
_cell.angle_alpha   90.00
_cell.angle_beta   90.00
_cell.angle_gamma   90.00
#
_symmetry.space_group_name_H-M   'P 1'
#
loop_
_entity.id
_entity.type
_entity.pdbx_description
1 polymer ?
#
loop_
_entity_poly.entity_id
_entity_poly.type
_entity_poly.pdbx_seq_one_letter_code
_entity_poly.pdbx_strand_id
1 'polypeptide(L)'
;MKNIAALSLLIITAAMSLLLPTWAAPVSVSTSQWAPYIHAENKPLGTAADILRQVLSQDKEIINWRYQNYDLAFELVANNKQEAAFPYFKTKEREQRVLYSQPVLSVTSGIYYNRQREDYLNFSTLNGHKFGRVSGYSYGQVIDAYLTDAIVFPSESDALESLFKNEIDFLPMTESVMNTMLNSSYSDQALLIKKIDKVEGHDTLHLIAPNTAEGKKLINKVNRLLAQVSAITSLKPKPVLRFKPKDIARLITAEGYPAIVGQTSLDSSTDYYTLPQGTKVLILNWSDKIVRPSTTDRIYKSMIDLSKVVVLNGPHVGKELYIKNMHLEIQ
;
A
#
# COMPACT_ATOMS: atom_id res chain seq x y z
N MET A 1 -38.56 -18.85 -79.88
CA MET A 1 -38.57 -19.95 -78.89
C MET A 1 -37.14 -20.20 -78.44
N LYS A 2 -36.89 -20.11 -77.12
CA LYS A 2 -35.86 -20.79 -76.27
C LYS A 2 -34.36 -20.69 -76.71
N ASN A 3 -33.46 -20.02 -75.97
CA ASN A 3 -32.86 -20.23 -74.64
C ASN A 3 -31.52 -21.01 -74.63
N ILE A 4 -30.59 -20.55 -73.75
CA ILE A 4 -29.42 -21.21 -73.12
C ILE A 4 -28.06 -20.93 -73.84
N ALA A 5 -27.23 -20.00 -73.36
CA ALA A 5 -26.33 -19.97 -72.18
C ALA A 5 -24.99 -20.70 -72.45
N ALA A 6 -23.89 -19.97 -72.55
CA ALA A 6 -22.94 -19.61 -71.48
C ALA A 6 -21.99 -20.76 -71.09
N LEU A 7 -20.70 -20.63 -71.41
CA LEU A 7 -19.62 -21.24 -70.63
C LEU A 7 -18.26 -20.58 -70.94
N SER A 8 -18.02 -19.44 -70.29
CA SER A 8 -16.70 -18.80 -70.20
C SER A 8 -16.42 -18.55 -68.73
N LEU A 9 -15.64 -19.40 -68.08
CA LEU A 9 -14.72 -19.10 -66.95
C LEU A 9 -14.39 -20.41 -66.24
N LEU A 10 -13.23 -20.96 -66.56
CA LEU A 10 -12.51 -21.87 -65.68
C LEU A 10 -11.25 -21.13 -65.25
N ILE A 11 -10.87 -21.31 -63.98
CA ILE A 11 -9.60 -20.89 -63.36
C ILE A 11 -9.60 -19.44 -62.85
N ILE A 12 -10.00 -19.27 -61.59
CA ILE A 12 -9.24 -18.68 -60.47
C ILE A 12 -10.15 -18.86 -59.24
N THR A 13 -10.17 -20.07 -58.68
CA THR A 13 -10.66 -20.28 -57.33
C THR A 13 -9.59 -19.71 -56.39
N ALA A 14 -9.81 -18.47 -55.99
CA ALA A 14 -9.04 -17.79 -54.96
C ALA A 14 -9.00 -18.64 -53.69
N ALA A 15 -7.87 -19.28 -53.43
CA ALA A 15 -7.46 -19.69 -52.09
C ALA A 15 -7.16 -18.43 -51.27
N MET A 16 -8.20 -17.65 -50.99
CA MET A 16 -8.16 -16.59 -49.99
C MET A 16 -8.31 -17.26 -48.64
N SER A 17 -7.22 -17.86 -48.17
CA SER A 17 -7.09 -18.33 -46.79
C SER A 17 -7.40 -17.16 -45.87
N LEU A 18 -8.60 -17.16 -45.28
CA LEU A 18 -8.95 -16.27 -44.18
C LEU A 18 -7.97 -16.54 -43.05
N LEU A 19 -6.89 -15.76 -42.98
CA LEU A 19 -6.11 -15.56 -41.77
C LEU A 19 -7.02 -14.79 -40.80
N LEU A 20 -7.94 -15.51 -40.17
CA LEU A 20 -8.61 -15.00 -38.99
C LEU A 20 -7.51 -14.67 -37.99
N PRO A 21 -7.41 -13.44 -37.48
CA PRO A 21 -6.44 -13.13 -36.44
C PRO A 21 -6.78 -14.02 -35.25
N THR A 22 -5.95 -15.03 -34.99
CA THR A 22 -6.02 -15.82 -33.77
C THR A 22 -5.67 -14.89 -32.63
N TRP A 23 -6.68 -14.26 -32.04
CA TRP A 23 -6.51 -13.57 -30.76
C TRP A 23 -6.09 -14.63 -29.75
N ALA A 24 -4.91 -14.45 -29.16
CA ALA A 24 -4.46 -15.31 -28.09
C ALA A 24 -5.52 -15.28 -26.98
N ALA A 25 -5.88 -16.47 -26.46
CA ALA A 25 -6.80 -16.55 -25.34
C ALA A 25 -6.19 -15.79 -24.15
N PRO A 26 -6.97 -14.97 -23.42
CA PRO A 26 -6.45 -14.25 -22.26
C PRO A 26 -5.85 -15.20 -21.22
N VAL A 27 -4.71 -14.81 -20.66
CA VAL A 27 -4.06 -15.56 -19.58
C VAL A 27 -4.90 -15.43 -18.31
N SER A 28 -5.37 -16.55 -17.77
CA SER A 28 -6.16 -16.57 -16.53
C SER A 28 -5.23 -16.47 -15.31
N VAL A 29 -5.35 -15.38 -14.55
CA VAL A 29 -4.50 -15.13 -13.37
C VAL A 29 -5.36 -14.94 -12.13
N SER A 30 -5.25 -15.86 -11.17
CA SER A 30 -5.90 -15.72 -9.87
C SER A 30 -5.15 -14.75 -8.95
N THR A 31 -5.88 -13.93 -8.22
CA THR A 31 -5.35 -12.90 -7.29
C THR A 31 -6.32 -12.67 -6.14
N SER A 32 -5.92 -11.92 -5.12
CA SER A 32 -6.83 -11.41 -4.08
C SER A 32 -6.55 -9.95 -3.77
N GLN A 33 -7.47 -9.28 -3.08
CA GLN A 33 -7.22 -7.91 -2.63
C GLN A 33 -6.03 -7.89 -1.67
N TRP A 34 -5.05 -7.04 -1.96
CA TRP A 34 -3.86 -6.84 -1.15
C TRP A 34 -3.29 -5.45 -1.44
N ALA A 35 -4.00 -4.43 -0.95
CA ALA A 35 -3.68 -3.03 -1.26
C ALA A 35 -2.34 -2.64 -0.62
N PRO A 36 -1.47 -1.87 -1.33
CA PRO A 36 -1.72 -1.18 -2.61
C PRO A 36 -1.33 -2.00 -3.86
N TYR A 37 -0.83 -3.22 -3.68
CA TYR A 37 -0.29 -4.05 -4.76
C TYR A 37 -1.39 -4.61 -5.66
N ILE A 38 -2.50 -5.03 -5.05
CA ILE A 38 -3.72 -5.49 -5.72
C ILE A 38 -4.91 -4.78 -5.06
N HIS A 39 -5.68 -4.01 -5.82
CA HIS A 39 -6.91 -3.42 -5.31
C HIS A 39 -8.08 -4.39 -5.46
N ALA A 40 -9.24 -4.03 -4.90
CA ALA A 40 -10.48 -4.77 -5.13
C ALA A 40 -10.85 -4.83 -6.62
N GLU A 41 -11.58 -5.87 -7.03
CA GLU A 41 -11.96 -6.13 -8.43
C GLU A 41 -12.64 -4.93 -9.12
N ASN A 42 -13.41 -4.14 -8.37
CA ASN A 42 -14.13 -2.97 -8.86
C ASN A 42 -13.33 -1.65 -8.81
N LYS A 43 -12.01 -1.72 -8.62
CA LYS A 43 -11.10 -0.57 -8.57
C LYS A 43 -10.03 -0.68 -9.66
N PRO A 44 -9.37 0.44 -10.02
CA PRO A 44 -8.18 0.40 -10.87
C PRO A 44 -7.13 -0.55 -10.30
N LEU A 45 -6.34 -1.20 -11.16
CA LEU A 45 -5.32 -2.15 -10.75
C LEU A 45 -4.36 -1.54 -9.71
N GLY A 46 -3.99 -2.36 -8.73
CA GLY A 46 -2.90 -2.02 -7.81
C GLY A 46 -1.55 -2.10 -8.51
N THR A 47 -0.50 -1.61 -7.85
CA THR A 47 0.83 -1.45 -8.46
C THR A 47 1.40 -2.75 -9.02
N ALA A 48 1.25 -3.87 -8.31
CA ALA A 48 1.79 -5.14 -8.75
C ALA A 48 1.00 -5.70 -9.96
N ALA A 49 -0.34 -5.65 -9.89
CA ALA A 49 -1.20 -6.09 -11.00
C ALA A 49 -0.97 -5.26 -12.27
N ASP A 50 -0.80 -3.94 -12.13
CA ASP A 50 -0.57 -3.08 -13.27
C ASP A 50 0.80 -3.34 -13.93
N ILE A 51 1.85 -3.58 -13.14
CA ILE A 51 3.17 -3.96 -13.68
C ILE A 51 3.07 -5.29 -14.44
N LEU A 52 2.43 -6.32 -13.88
CA LEU A 52 2.26 -7.59 -14.60
C LEU A 52 1.48 -7.41 -15.90
N ARG A 53 0.41 -6.61 -15.89
CA ARG A 53 -0.36 -6.26 -17.09
C ARG A 53 0.50 -5.57 -18.13
N GLN A 54 1.30 -4.58 -17.74
CA GLN A 54 2.21 -3.87 -18.65
C GLN A 54 3.23 -4.83 -19.26
N VAL A 55 3.82 -5.73 -18.46
CA VAL A 55 4.78 -6.74 -18.91
C VAL A 55 4.16 -7.62 -19.99
N LEU A 56 2.98 -8.18 -19.75
CA LEU A 56 2.29 -9.09 -20.68
C LEU A 56 1.76 -8.37 -21.93
N SER A 57 1.35 -7.10 -21.81
CA SER A 57 0.82 -6.31 -22.93
C SER A 57 1.84 -6.09 -24.07
N GLN A 58 3.14 -6.23 -23.80
CA GLN A 58 4.19 -6.15 -24.81
C GLN A 58 4.04 -7.20 -25.92
N ASP A 59 3.46 -8.36 -25.60
CA ASP A 59 3.16 -9.43 -26.55
C ASP A 59 1.67 -9.47 -26.91
N LYS A 60 0.94 -8.36 -26.66
CA LYS A 60 -0.52 -8.21 -26.85
C LYS A 60 -1.35 -9.22 -26.03
N GLU A 61 -0.77 -9.79 -24.97
CA GLU A 61 -1.46 -10.68 -24.05
C GLU A 61 -2.39 -9.88 -23.14
N ILE A 62 -3.59 -10.40 -22.93
CA ILE A 62 -4.59 -9.84 -22.03
C ILE A 62 -4.67 -10.73 -20.79
N ILE A 63 -4.72 -10.13 -19.61
CA ILE A 63 -4.94 -10.87 -18.36
C ILE A 63 -6.43 -10.92 -18.05
N ASN A 64 -6.94 -12.11 -17.76
CA ASN A 64 -8.24 -12.29 -17.14
C ASN A 64 -8.05 -12.55 -15.63
N TRP A 65 -8.35 -11.54 -14.81
CA TRP A 65 -8.17 -11.63 -13.36
C TRP A 65 -9.27 -12.47 -12.71
N ARG A 66 -8.89 -13.36 -11.80
CA ARG A 66 -9.81 -14.18 -10.99
C ARG A 66 -9.60 -13.88 -9.51
N TYR A 67 -10.52 -13.12 -8.90
CA TYR A 67 -10.43 -12.76 -7.49
C TYR A 67 -10.89 -13.91 -6.59
N GLN A 68 -9.99 -14.40 -5.74
CA GLN A 68 -10.23 -15.50 -4.81
C GLN A 68 -9.18 -15.49 -3.68
N ASN A 69 -9.39 -16.25 -2.62
CA ASN A 69 -8.42 -16.36 -1.53
C ASN A 69 -7.06 -16.92 -2.03
N TYR A 70 -5.95 -16.39 -1.50
CA TYR A 70 -4.58 -16.76 -1.93
C TYR A 70 -4.24 -18.23 -1.66
N ASP A 71 -4.68 -18.82 -0.54
CA ASP A 71 -4.43 -20.24 -0.26
C ASP A 71 -5.15 -21.12 -1.30
N LEU A 72 -6.41 -20.79 -1.61
CA LEU A 72 -7.16 -21.48 -2.66
C LEU A 72 -6.50 -21.31 -4.03
N ALA A 73 -6.09 -20.10 -4.40
CA ALA A 73 -5.42 -19.85 -5.68
C ALA A 73 -4.12 -20.65 -5.81
N PHE A 74 -3.31 -20.70 -4.75
CA PHE A 74 -2.09 -21.50 -4.71
C PHE A 74 -2.38 -22.98 -4.95
N GLU A 75 -3.36 -23.55 -4.23
CA GLU A 75 -3.73 -24.95 -4.37
C GLU A 75 -4.27 -25.27 -5.77
N LEU A 76 -5.07 -24.38 -6.38
CA LEU A 76 -5.53 -24.60 -7.75
C LEU A 76 -4.38 -24.60 -8.76
N VAL A 77 -3.38 -23.72 -8.62
CA VAL A 77 -2.19 -23.71 -9.47
C VAL A 77 -1.35 -24.97 -9.26
N ALA A 78 -1.09 -25.34 -7.99
CA ALA A 78 -0.33 -26.55 -7.65
C ALA A 78 -0.96 -27.84 -8.21
N ASN A 79 -2.29 -27.86 -8.33
CA ASN A 79 -3.05 -29.00 -8.87
C ASN A 79 -3.43 -28.85 -10.35
N ASN A 80 -2.82 -27.91 -11.10
CA ASN A 80 -3.09 -27.68 -12.53
C ASN A 80 -4.57 -27.40 -12.86
N LYS A 81 -5.29 -26.74 -11.95
CA LYS A 81 -6.69 -26.30 -12.12
C LYS A 81 -6.82 -24.81 -12.41
N GLN A 82 -5.71 -24.07 -12.35
CA GLN A 82 -5.61 -22.65 -12.64
C GLN A 82 -4.32 -22.40 -13.40
N GLU A 83 -4.37 -21.59 -14.46
CA GLU A 83 -3.23 -21.34 -15.36
C GLU A 83 -2.09 -20.60 -14.66
N ALA A 84 -2.42 -19.57 -13.89
CA ALA A 84 -1.46 -18.83 -13.08
C ALA A 84 -2.12 -18.13 -11.88
N ALA A 85 -1.28 -17.73 -10.93
CA ALA A 85 -1.70 -16.86 -9.83
C ALA A 85 -0.60 -15.85 -9.46
N PHE A 86 -1.01 -14.68 -8.95
CA PHE A 86 -0.13 -13.56 -8.64
C PHE A 86 -0.76 -12.67 -7.58
N PRO A 87 0.03 -11.95 -6.74
CA PRO A 87 1.47 -12.10 -6.52
C PRO A 87 1.79 -13.13 -5.42
N TYR A 88 2.92 -13.83 -5.55
CA TYR A 88 3.42 -14.73 -4.51
C TYR A 88 4.87 -14.48 -4.15
N PHE A 89 5.16 -14.53 -2.85
CA PHE A 89 6.52 -14.71 -2.35
C PHE A 89 7.03 -16.11 -2.71
N LYS A 90 8.31 -16.18 -3.06
CA LYS A 90 8.99 -17.44 -3.33
C LYS A 90 9.49 -18.04 -2.01
N THR A 91 9.02 -19.24 -1.68
CA THR A 91 9.49 -20.00 -0.52
C THR A 91 10.01 -21.37 -0.96
N LYS A 92 10.92 -21.96 -0.17
CA LYS A 92 11.49 -23.29 -0.47
C LYS A 92 10.41 -24.38 -0.55
N GLU A 93 9.39 -24.28 0.29
CA GLU A 93 8.26 -25.21 0.31
C GLU A 93 7.42 -25.09 -0.97
N ARG A 94 7.05 -23.87 -1.36
CA ARG A 94 6.19 -23.63 -2.52
C ARG A 94 6.91 -23.92 -3.84
N GLU A 95 8.22 -23.68 -3.92
CA GLU A 95 9.05 -23.97 -5.11
C GLU A 95 9.05 -25.44 -5.51
N GLN A 96 8.75 -26.35 -4.56
CA GLN A 96 8.62 -27.78 -4.87
C GLN A 96 7.31 -28.12 -5.58
N ARG A 97 6.31 -27.24 -5.54
CA ARG A 97 4.93 -27.51 -5.99
C ARG A 97 4.53 -26.71 -7.24
N VAL A 98 5.11 -25.53 -7.45
CA VAL A 98 4.78 -24.63 -8.56
C VAL A 98 6.02 -24.03 -9.20
N LEU A 99 5.89 -23.57 -10.44
CA LEU A 99 6.91 -22.79 -11.13
C LEU A 99 6.80 -21.32 -10.76
N TYR A 100 7.92 -20.63 -10.72
CA TYR A 100 8.02 -19.20 -10.43
C TYR A 100 8.59 -18.43 -11.63
N SER A 101 8.05 -17.25 -11.90
CA SER A 101 8.68 -16.28 -12.79
C SER A 101 9.95 -15.69 -12.17
N GLN A 102 10.70 -14.94 -12.95
CA GLN A 102 11.62 -13.92 -12.42
C GLN A 102 10.83 -12.89 -11.59
N PRO A 103 11.48 -12.17 -10.66
CA PRO A 103 10.84 -11.11 -9.88
C PRO A 103 10.09 -10.11 -10.76
N VAL A 104 8.80 -9.91 -10.46
CA VAL A 104 7.97 -8.86 -11.09
C VAL A 104 8.08 -7.56 -10.29
N LEU A 105 8.12 -7.69 -8.95
CA LEU A 105 8.19 -6.56 -8.03
C LEU A 105 9.10 -6.90 -6.85
N SER A 106 9.80 -5.91 -6.31
CA SER A 106 10.46 -6.02 -5.00
C SER A 106 9.64 -5.28 -3.95
N VAL A 107 9.56 -5.83 -2.74
CA VAL A 107 8.87 -5.25 -1.60
C VAL A 107 9.74 -5.36 -0.36
N THR A 108 9.55 -4.43 0.58
CA THR A 108 10.21 -4.47 1.88
C THR A 108 9.20 -4.90 2.93
N SER A 109 9.48 -6.01 3.60
CA SER A 109 8.80 -6.49 4.79
C SER A 109 9.50 -5.98 6.04
N GLY A 110 8.73 -5.64 7.06
CA GLY A 110 9.25 -5.23 8.37
C GLY A 110 8.43 -5.83 9.49
N ILE A 111 8.97 -5.78 10.70
CA ILE A 111 8.26 -6.14 11.93
C ILE A 111 7.81 -4.87 12.63
N TYR A 112 6.53 -4.82 12.99
CA TYR A 112 5.90 -3.67 13.62
C TYR A 112 5.46 -3.99 15.04
N TYR A 113 5.45 -2.98 15.91
CA TYR A 113 5.03 -3.06 17.29
C TYR A 113 4.19 -1.84 17.68
N ASN A 114 3.36 -1.97 18.71
CA ASN A 114 2.70 -0.83 19.35
C ASN A 114 3.68 -0.17 20.32
N ARG A 115 3.98 1.11 20.11
CA ARG A 115 4.92 1.89 20.93
C ARG A 115 4.52 2.00 22.41
N GLN A 116 3.25 1.76 22.75
CA GLN A 116 2.82 1.67 24.15
C GLN A 116 3.51 0.53 24.92
N ARG A 117 4.03 -0.47 24.19
CA ARG A 117 4.77 -1.61 24.72
C ARG A 117 6.27 -1.46 24.57
N GLU A 118 6.77 -0.34 24.04
CA GLU A 118 8.18 -0.14 23.69
C GLU A 118 9.14 -0.45 24.84
N ASP A 119 8.81 -0.02 26.06
CA ASP A 119 9.64 -0.25 27.25
C ASP A 119 9.66 -1.72 27.74
N TYR A 120 8.69 -2.53 27.29
CA TYR A 120 8.54 -3.93 27.68
C TYR A 120 9.09 -4.91 26.63
N LEU A 121 9.37 -4.43 25.42
CA LEU A 121 9.80 -5.24 24.30
C LEU A 121 11.33 -5.26 24.21
N ASN A 122 11.91 -6.46 24.21
CA ASN A 122 13.33 -6.64 23.93
C ASN A 122 13.57 -6.87 22.44
N PHE A 123 13.88 -5.81 21.71
CA PHE A 123 14.16 -5.88 20.27
C PHE A 123 15.46 -6.64 19.92
N SER A 124 16.32 -6.94 20.90
CA SER A 124 17.54 -7.73 20.69
C SER A 124 17.25 -9.23 20.67
N THR A 125 16.12 -9.66 21.24
CA THR A 125 15.70 -11.08 21.29
C THR A 125 14.22 -11.17 20.95
N LEU A 126 13.91 -11.37 19.67
CA LEU A 126 12.53 -11.46 19.21
C LEU A 126 11.85 -12.78 19.57
N ASN A 127 12.63 -13.84 19.78
CA ASN A 127 12.10 -15.13 20.21
C ASN A 127 11.43 -15.03 21.60
N GLY A 128 10.28 -15.69 21.75
CA GLY A 128 9.50 -15.70 22.98
C GLY A 128 8.46 -14.58 23.12
N HIS A 129 8.40 -13.64 22.17
CA HIS A 129 7.33 -12.65 22.08
C HIS A 129 6.14 -13.18 21.27
N LYS A 130 4.95 -12.60 21.48
CA LYS A 130 3.74 -13.00 20.77
C LYS A 130 3.71 -12.38 19.38
N PHE A 131 4.03 -13.17 18.37
CA PHE A 131 3.85 -12.76 16.97
C PHE A 131 2.43 -13.00 16.50
N GLY A 132 1.89 -12.08 15.71
CA GLY A 132 0.74 -12.32 14.84
C GLY A 132 1.19 -12.61 13.41
N ARG A 133 0.38 -13.32 12.64
CA ARG A 133 0.54 -13.43 11.18
C ARG A 133 -0.82 -13.58 10.50
N VAL A 134 -0.91 -13.19 9.24
CA VAL A 134 -2.10 -13.42 8.42
C VAL A 134 -2.02 -14.82 7.80
N SER A 135 -3.15 -15.53 7.76
CA SER A 135 -3.25 -16.86 7.18
C SER A 135 -2.75 -16.87 5.74
N GLY A 136 -1.93 -17.87 5.39
CA GLY A 136 -1.41 -18.05 4.03
C GLY A 136 -0.27 -17.12 3.63
N TYR A 137 0.09 -16.15 4.47
CA TYR A 137 1.12 -15.16 4.13
C TYR A 137 2.51 -15.67 4.48
N SER A 138 3.47 -15.24 3.65
CA SER A 138 4.90 -15.29 3.92
C SER A 138 5.40 -13.85 3.95
N TYR A 139 6.37 -13.57 4.79
CA TYR A 139 6.98 -12.24 4.98
C TYR A 139 8.47 -12.26 4.67
N GLY A 140 8.91 -13.27 3.91
CA GLY A 140 10.31 -13.53 3.62
C GLY A 140 10.94 -14.47 4.61
N GLN A 141 11.92 -15.25 4.15
CA GLN A 141 12.54 -16.33 4.92
C GLN A 141 13.13 -15.86 6.26
N VAL A 142 13.64 -14.63 6.31
CA VAL A 142 14.23 -14.04 7.52
C VAL A 142 13.18 -13.81 8.59
N ILE A 143 12.02 -13.25 8.23
CA ILE A 143 10.94 -12.95 9.17
C ILE A 143 10.14 -14.21 9.49
N ASP A 144 9.88 -15.05 8.50
CA ASP A 144 9.13 -16.31 8.65
C ASP A 144 9.77 -17.25 9.69
N ALA A 145 11.09 -17.16 9.88
CA ALA A 145 11.81 -17.92 10.91
C ALA A 145 11.35 -17.63 12.35
N TYR A 146 10.70 -16.48 12.60
CA TYR A 146 10.17 -16.09 13.91
C TYR A 146 8.69 -16.48 14.10
N LEU A 147 8.02 -17.00 13.05
CA LEU A 147 6.56 -17.13 13.01
C LEU A 147 6.04 -18.55 13.26
N THR A 148 6.89 -19.45 13.76
CA THR A 148 6.51 -20.85 14.02
C THR A 148 5.30 -20.95 14.96
N ASP A 149 5.30 -20.17 16.04
CA ASP A 149 4.23 -20.15 17.06
C ASP A 149 3.34 -18.90 16.97
N ALA A 150 3.30 -18.24 15.80
CA ALA A 150 2.54 -17.01 15.63
C ALA A 150 1.02 -17.26 15.67
N ILE A 151 0.29 -16.34 16.30
CA ILE A 151 -1.17 -16.31 16.29
C ILE A 151 -1.63 -15.97 14.87
N VAL A 152 -2.52 -16.80 14.32
CA VAL A 152 -2.97 -16.68 12.93
C VAL A 152 -4.28 -15.89 12.87
N PHE A 153 -4.27 -14.84 12.05
CA PHE A 153 -5.42 -13.97 11.79
C PHE A 153 -5.95 -14.17 10.37
N PRO A 154 -7.26 -14.02 10.14
CA PRO A 154 -7.85 -14.21 8.82
C PRO A 154 -7.65 -13.01 7.89
N SER A 155 -7.33 -11.82 8.43
CA SER A 155 -7.06 -10.60 7.64
C SER A 155 -5.97 -9.72 8.26
N GLU A 156 -5.42 -8.80 7.46
CA GLU A 156 -4.50 -7.77 7.94
C GLU A 156 -5.14 -6.85 8.97
N SER A 157 -6.43 -6.53 8.82
CA SER A 157 -7.17 -5.68 9.76
C SER A 157 -7.27 -6.32 11.13
N ASP A 158 -7.66 -7.60 11.19
CA ASP A 158 -7.74 -8.34 12.46
C ASP A 158 -6.37 -8.40 13.16
N ALA A 159 -5.32 -8.68 12.38
CA ALA A 159 -3.95 -8.74 12.91
C ALA A 159 -3.47 -7.38 13.45
N LEU A 160 -3.74 -6.29 12.71
CA LEU A 160 -3.35 -4.94 13.12
C LEU A 160 -4.15 -4.45 14.33
N GLU A 161 -5.43 -4.78 14.41
CA GLU A 161 -6.26 -4.47 15.58
C GLU A 161 -5.79 -5.21 16.83
N SER A 162 -5.41 -6.48 16.72
CA SER A 162 -4.80 -7.22 17.83
C SER A 162 -3.47 -6.62 18.26
N LEU A 163 -2.69 -6.03 17.34
CA LEU A 163 -1.48 -5.28 17.68
C LEU A 163 -1.82 -3.99 18.47
N PHE A 164 -2.83 -3.22 18.04
CA PHE A 164 -3.28 -2.04 18.77
C PHE A 164 -3.76 -2.39 20.19
N LYS A 165 -4.47 -3.52 20.35
CA LYS A 165 -4.96 -4.04 21.63
C LYS A 165 -3.87 -4.67 22.50
N ASN A 166 -2.64 -4.79 22.00
CA ASN A 166 -1.52 -5.46 22.66
C ASN A 166 -1.78 -6.95 22.97
N GLU A 167 -2.61 -7.61 22.15
CA GLU A 167 -2.85 -9.07 22.21
C GLU A 167 -1.67 -9.85 21.60
N ILE A 168 -1.02 -9.22 20.62
CA ILE A 168 0.28 -9.59 20.07
C ILE A 168 1.28 -8.47 20.32
N ASP A 169 2.56 -8.83 20.38
CA ASP A 169 3.68 -7.91 20.57
C ASP A 169 4.23 -7.43 19.22
N PHE A 170 4.25 -8.31 18.22
CA PHE A 170 4.84 -8.07 16.92
C PHE A 170 3.95 -8.53 15.77
N LEU A 171 3.90 -7.71 14.72
CA LEU A 171 3.20 -8.02 13.47
C LEU A 171 4.15 -7.78 12.29
N PRO A 172 4.52 -8.81 11.52
CA PRO A 172 5.20 -8.62 10.25
C PRO A 172 4.22 -8.16 9.17
N MET A 173 4.68 -7.24 8.32
CA MET A 173 3.90 -6.74 7.19
C MET A 173 4.83 -6.12 6.14
N THR A 174 4.41 -6.09 4.88
CA THR A 174 5.08 -5.21 3.90
C THR A 174 4.82 -3.75 4.25
N GLU A 175 5.83 -2.91 4.04
CA GLU A 175 5.79 -1.50 4.43
C GLU A 175 4.66 -0.73 3.72
N SER A 176 4.44 -1.01 2.44
CA SER A 176 3.38 -0.31 1.71
C SER A 176 1.98 -0.75 2.15
N VAL A 177 1.77 -2.02 2.53
CA VAL A 177 0.48 -2.48 3.08
C VAL A 177 0.23 -1.83 4.44
N MET A 178 1.23 -1.86 5.34
CA MET A 178 1.12 -1.20 6.65
C MET A 178 0.81 0.28 6.49
N ASN A 179 1.57 1.00 5.67
CA ASN A 179 1.36 2.43 5.46
C ASN A 179 0.03 2.73 4.79
N THR A 180 -0.45 1.90 3.86
CA THR A 180 -1.80 2.04 3.28
C THR A 180 -2.87 1.96 4.37
N MET A 181 -2.81 0.94 5.24
CA MET A 181 -3.78 0.77 6.33
C MET A 181 -3.73 1.94 7.34
N LEU A 182 -2.52 2.33 7.76
CA LEU A 182 -2.32 3.43 8.70
C LEU A 182 -2.72 4.79 8.11
N ASN A 183 -2.60 4.98 6.80
CA ASN A 183 -3.03 6.22 6.14
C ASN A 183 -4.53 6.28 5.90
N SER A 184 -5.21 5.14 5.77
CA SER A 184 -6.65 5.11 5.45
C SER A 184 -7.52 4.84 6.67
N SER A 185 -7.44 3.63 7.22
CA SER A 185 -8.42 3.12 8.18
C SER A 185 -8.02 3.39 9.62
N TYR A 186 -6.74 3.69 9.87
CA TYR A 186 -6.17 3.87 11.20
C TYR A 186 -5.33 5.16 11.31
N SER A 187 -5.73 6.23 10.59
CA SER A 187 -5.02 7.52 10.54
C SER A 187 -4.73 8.11 11.91
N ASP A 188 -5.71 8.04 12.81
CA ASP A 188 -5.65 8.71 14.12
C ASP A 188 -4.74 7.96 15.09
N GLN A 189 -4.63 6.64 14.89
CA GLN A 189 -3.79 5.76 15.69
C GLN A 189 -2.45 5.48 15.01
N ALA A 190 -2.22 6.05 13.82
CA ALA A 190 -1.09 5.70 12.99
C ALA A 190 0.20 5.74 13.79
N LEU A 191 0.44 6.83 14.53
CA LEU A 191 1.65 7.07 15.34
C LEU A 191 1.92 6.06 16.46
N LEU A 192 0.95 5.23 16.84
CA LEU A 192 1.17 4.16 17.81
C LEU A 192 2.00 3.02 17.23
N ILE A 193 1.95 2.79 15.92
CA ILE A 193 2.68 1.69 15.30
C ILE A 193 4.08 2.14 14.89
N LYS A 194 5.11 1.43 15.36
CA LYS A 194 6.51 1.65 15.00
C LYS A 194 7.08 0.40 14.33
N LYS A 195 8.08 0.58 13.48
CA LYS A 195 8.84 -0.50 12.82
C LYS A 195 10.11 -0.77 13.64
N ILE A 196 10.54 -2.03 13.71
CA ILE A 196 11.85 -2.39 14.23
C ILE A 196 12.92 -2.09 13.17
N ASP A 197 13.86 -1.20 13.47
CA ASP A 197 14.86 -0.71 12.50
C ASP A 197 15.83 -1.79 11.98
N LYS A 198 16.04 -2.87 12.73
CA LYS A 198 17.09 -3.87 12.45
C LYS A 198 16.61 -5.11 11.71
N VAL A 199 15.30 -5.30 11.52
CA VAL A 199 14.76 -6.52 10.91
C VAL A 199 13.91 -6.15 9.71
N GLU A 200 14.49 -6.33 8.53
CA GLU A 200 13.85 -6.12 7.25
C GLU A 200 14.01 -7.36 6.37
N GLY A 201 12.93 -7.72 5.66
CA GLY A 201 12.94 -8.68 4.57
C GLY A 201 12.89 -7.91 3.26
N HIS A 202 13.87 -8.11 2.37
CA HIS A 202 13.79 -7.64 1.00
C HIS A 202 13.36 -8.81 0.12
N ASP A 203 12.08 -8.85 -0.20
CA ASP A 203 11.47 -9.96 -0.88
C ASP A 203 10.95 -9.56 -2.25
N THR A 204 10.75 -10.57 -3.10
CA THR A 204 10.26 -10.37 -4.46
C THR A 204 8.92 -11.08 -4.66
N LEU A 205 8.06 -10.43 -5.44
CA LEU A 205 6.78 -10.96 -5.88
C LEU A 205 6.91 -11.58 -7.26
N HIS A 206 6.34 -12.76 -7.42
CA HIS A 206 6.43 -13.57 -8.62
C HIS A 206 5.05 -14.00 -9.11
N LEU A 207 4.94 -14.24 -10.41
CA LEU A 207 3.87 -15.04 -10.99
C LEU A 207 4.18 -16.51 -10.75
N ILE A 208 3.17 -17.29 -10.34
CA ILE A 208 3.28 -18.74 -10.24
C ILE A 208 2.44 -19.43 -11.31
N ALA A 209 2.90 -20.59 -11.77
CA ALA A 209 2.21 -21.44 -12.74
C ALA A 209 2.38 -22.94 -12.39
N PRO A 210 1.50 -23.83 -12.87
CA PRO A 210 1.64 -25.26 -12.64
C PRO A 210 2.96 -25.80 -13.21
N ASN A 211 3.51 -26.87 -12.61
CA ASN A 211 4.69 -27.55 -13.15
C ASN A 211 4.34 -28.47 -14.34
N THR A 212 3.85 -27.85 -15.42
CA THR A 212 3.44 -28.50 -16.68
C THR A 212 4.19 -27.90 -17.87
N ALA A 213 4.03 -28.48 -19.06
CA ALA A 213 4.66 -27.93 -20.26
C ALA A 213 4.13 -26.52 -20.59
N GLU A 214 2.83 -26.32 -20.40
CA GLU A 214 2.11 -25.06 -20.57
C GLU A 214 2.57 -24.02 -19.54
N GLY A 215 2.65 -24.40 -18.26
CA GLY A 215 3.17 -23.54 -17.21
C GLY A 215 4.62 -23.09 -17.48
N LYS A 216 5.49 -24.00 -17.94
CA LYS A 216 6.87 -23.66 -18.34
C LYS A 216 6.89 -22.66 -19.50
N LYS A 217 6.03 -22.84 -20.51
CA LYS A 217 5.91 -21.89 -21.63
C LYS A 217 5.49 -20.50 -21.15
N LEU A 218 4.50 -20.43 -20.25
CA LEU A 218 4.03 -19.17 -19.66
C LEU A 218 5.15 -18.48 -18.87
N ILE A 219 5.81 -19.20 -17.97
CA ILE A 219 6.92 -18.65 -17.17
C ILE A 219 8.07 -18.16 -18.05
N ASN A 220 8.48 -18.94 -19.05
CA ASN A 220 9.55 -18.52 -19.97
C ASN A 220 9.17 -17.27 -20.77
N LYS A 221 7.90 -17.17 -21.21
CA LYS A 221 7.38 -15.96 -21.87
C LYS A 221 7.48 -14.76 -20.95
N VAL A 222 6.95 -14.85 -19.73
CA VAL A 222 6.98 -13.76 -18.75
C VAL A 222 8.42 -13.35 -18.43
N ASN A 223 9.33 -14.30 -18.24
CA ASN A 223 10.74 -14.02 -17.96
C ASN A 223 11.42 -13.26 -19.10
N ARG A 224 11.14 -13.63 -20.36
CA ARG A 224 11.63 -12.91 -21.54
C ARG A 224 11.12 -11.46 -21.56
N LEU A 225 9.83 -11.25 -21.28
CA LEU A 225 9.22 -9.92 -21.27
C LEU A 225 9.72 -9.06 -20.10
N LEU A 226 9.95 -9.65 -18.93
CA LEU A 226 10.56 -8.97 -17.77
C LEU A 226 11.98 -8.49 -18.06
N ALA A 227 12.78 -9.30 -18.75
CA ALA A 227 14.14 -8.92 -19.14
C ALA A 227 14.16 -7.65 -20.01
N GLN A 228 13.17 -7.50 -20.90
CA GLN A 228 13.03 -6.34 -21.80
C GLN A 228 12.69 -5.04 -21.07
N VAL A 229 12.03 -5.12 -19.91
CA VAL A 229 11.56 -3.94 -19.16
C VAL A 229 12.37 -3.62 -17.92
N SER A 230 13.34 -4.47 -17.56
CA SER A 230 14.18 -4.34 -16.37
C SER A 230 14.96 -3.01 -16.29
N ALA A 231 15.21 -2.36 -17.44
CA ALA A 231 15.87 -1.05 -17.53
C ALA A 231 14.92 0.15 -17.43
N ILE A 232 13.61 -0.07 -17.40
CA ILE A 232 12.60 1.00 -17.42
C ILE A 232 12.38 1.51 -16.00
N THR A 233 12.99 2.65 -15.68
CA THR A 233 12.89 3.30 -14.36
C THR A 233 11.45 3.61 -13.93
N SER A 234 10.53 3.87 -14.87
CA SER A 234 9.13 4.17 -14.56
C SER A 234 8.32 2.97 -14.06
N LEU A 235 8.83 1.73 -14.21
CA LEU A 235 8.22 0.52 -13.66
C LEU A 235 8.67 0.21 -12.23
N LYS A 236 9.61 0.98 -11.67
CA LYS A 236 10.00 0.83 -10.27
C LYS A 236 8.89 1.38 -9.37
N PRO A 237 8.25 0.56 -8.52
CA PRO A 237 7.21 1.04 -7.63
C PRO A 237 7.80 2.06 -6.65
N LYS A 238 7.04 3.12 -6.37
CA LYS A 238 7.35 4.01 -5.24
C LYS A 238 6.69 3.41 -4.00
N PRO A 239 7.40 3.24 -2.88
CA PRO A 239 6.78 2.77 -1.65
C PRO A 239 5.70 3.75 -1.20
N VAL A 240 4.60 3.23 -0.65
CA VAL A 240 3.59 4.08 -0.02
C VAL A 240 4.21 4.69 1.22
N LEU A 241 4.36 6.01 1.22
CA LEU A 241 4.89 6.73 2.38
C LEU A 241 3.81 6.89 3.44
N ARG A 242 4.22 6.77 4.70
CA ARG A 242 3.37 7.08 5.84
C ARG A 242 3.04 8.56 5.86
N PHE A 243 1.75 8.88 5.83
CA PHE A 243 1.25 10.23 5.94
C PHE A 243 0.95 10.52 7.41
N LYS A 244 1.55 11.57 7.96
CA LYS A 244 1.06 12.16 9.20
C LYS A 244 0.05 13.24 8.80
N PRO A 245 -1.27 13.01 8.96
CA PRO A 245 -2.23 14.07 8.72
C PRO A 245 -1.85 15.28 9.57
N LYS A 246 -1.86 16.44 8.94
CA LYS A 246 -1.71 17.71 9.64
C LYS A 246 -3.02 17.94 10.40
N ASP A 247 -2.92 18.29 11.67
CA ASP A 247 -4.08 18.55 12.52
C ASP A 247 -4.87 19.74 11.97
N ILE A 248 -6.19 19.66 11.97
CA ILE A 248 -7.08 20.78 11.68
C ILE A 248 -7.62 21.28 13.01
N ALA A 249 -7.56 22.58 13.23
CA ALA A 249 -8.15 23.21 14.40
C ALA A 249 -9.22 24.22 14.01
N ARG A 250 -10.24 24.35 14.86
CA ARG A 250 -11.17 25.47 14.88
C ARG A 250 -10.66 26.52 15.85
N LEU A 251 -10.67 27.78 15.42
CA LEU A 251 -10.28 28.90 16.25
C LEU A 251 -11.39 29.24 17.25
N ILE A 252 -11.08 29.17 18.54
CA ILE A 252 -11.97 29.53 19.64
C ILE A 252 -11.40 30.69 20.45
N THR A 253 -12.27 31.46 21.11
CA THR A 253 -11.85 32.45 22.10
C THR A 253 -11.49 31.75 23.40
N ALA A 254 -10.64 32.39 24.20
CA ALA A 254 -10.28 31.91 25.52
C ALA A 254 -10.64 32.97 26.57
N GLU A 255 -10.86 32.56 27.82
CA GLU A 255 -11.16 33.49 28.91
C GLU A 255 -10.04 34.53 29.07
N GLY A 256 -10.40 35.81 29.10
CA GLY A 256 -9.44 36.92 29.09
C GLY A 256 -8.83 37.27 27.71
N TYR A 257 -9.12 36.49 26.66
CA TYR A 257 -8.64 36.70 25.29
C TYR A 257 -9.80 36.60 24.28
N PRO A 258 -10.69 37.62 24.22
CA PRO A 258 -11.89 37.59 23.38
C PRO A 258 -11.59 37.79 21.89
N ALA A 259 -10.42 38.34 21.54
CA ALA A 259 -9.98 38.52 20.16
C ALA A 259 -8.92 37.48 19.82
N ILE A 260 -9.08 36.83 18.66
CA ILE A 260 -8.10 35.87 18.13
C ILE A 260 -7.20 36.64 17.18
N VAL A 261 -5.91 36.71 17.48
CA VAL A 261 -4.94 37.43 16.67
C VAL A 261 -3.90 36.45 16.15
N GLY A 262 -3.72 36.43 14.84
CA GLY A 262 -2.63 35.73 14.17
C GLY A 262 -1.55 36.72 13.75
N GLN A 263 -0.29 36.30 13.84
CA GLN A 263 0.86 37.15 13.50
C GLN A 263 1.69 36.53 12.36
N THR A 264 2.25 37.34 11.46
CA THR A 264 2.93 36.83 10.26
C THR A 264 4.35 36.31 10.49
N SER A 265 5.02 36.80 11.53
CA SER A 265 6.38 36.40 11.91
C SER A 265 6.52 36.32 13.43
N LEU A 266 7.62 35.72 13.90
CA LEU A 266 8.07 35.77 15.29
C LEU A 266 9.09 36.89 15.52
N ASP A 267 9.56 37.54 14.46
CA ASP A 267 10.65 38.52 14.47
C ASP A 267 10.16 39.97 14.35
N SER A 268 11.08 40.93 14.23
CA SER A 268 10.83 42.38 14.36
C SER A 268 9.92 43.02 13.31
N SER A 269 9.62 42.36 12.18
CA SER A 269 8.62 42.83 11.20
C SER A 269 7.40 41.91 11.21
N THR A 270 6.50 42.16 12.15
CA THR A 270 5.32 41.32 12.37
C THR A 270 4.05 42.12 12.10
N ASP A 271 3.25 41.64 11.15
CA ASP A 271 1.89 42.11 10.93
C ASP A 271 0.91 41.24 11.72
N TYR A 272 -0.19 41.85 12.17
CA TYR A 272 -1.22 41.19 12.95
C TYR A 272 -2.55 41.19 12.20
N TYR A 273 -3.23 40.04 12.20
CA TYR A 273 -4.56 39.88 11.65
C TYR A 273 -5.51 39.40 12.73
N THR A 274 -6.66 40.05 12.85
CA THR A 274 -7.76 39.59 13.70
C THR A 274 -8.55 38.52 12.94
N LEU A 275 -8.69 37.35 13.56
CA LEU A 275 -9.36 36.20 12.99
C LEU A 275 -10.74 36.01 13.66
N PRO A 276 -11.81 35.80 12.89
CA PRO A 276 -13.11 35.47 13.46
C PRO A 276 -13.10 34.12 14.19
N GLN A 277 -13.91 34.01 15.26
CA GLN A 277 -14.18 32.72 15.89
C GLN A 277 -14.82 31.74 14.90
N GLY A 278 -14.46 30.47 14.96
CA GLY A 278 -14.92 29.44 14.03
C GLY A 278 -14.10 29.34 12.74
N THR A 279 -13.09 30.20 12.56
CA THR A 279 -12.09 30.03 11.49
C THR A 279 -11.43 28.65 11.63
N LYS A 280 -11.28 27.93 10.53
CA LYS A 280 -10.57 26.65 10.44
C LYS A 280 -9.15 26.89 9.99
N VAL A 281 -8.21 26.20 10.61
CA VAL A 281 -6.79 26.29 10.30
C VAL A 281 -6.18 24.91 10.21
N LEU A 282 -5.23 24.73 9.31
CA LEU A 282 -4.36 23.56 9.24
C LEU A 282 -3.09 23.87 10.04
N ILE A 283 -2.74 23.04 11.01
CA ILE A 283 -1.56 23.23 11.83
C ILE A 283 -0.34 22.74 11.04
N LEU A 284 0.53 23.69 10.68
CA LEU A 284 1.78 23.40 9.99
C LEU A 284 2.81 22.86 10.98
N ASN A 285 2.96 23.56 12.10
CA ASN A 285 3.86 23.22 13.20
C ASN A 285 3.22 23.59 14.54
N TRP A 286 3.11 22.63 15.44
CA TRP A 286 2.81 22.92 16.84
C TRP A 286 3.99 23.66 17.49
N SER A 287 3.66 24.57 18.40
CA SER A 287 4.64 25.23 19.26
C SER A 287 5.45 24.22 20.07
N ASP A 288 6.69 24.58 20.43
CA ASP A 288 7.56 23.72 21.24
C ASP A 288 6.91 23.36 22.59
N LYS A 289 6.07 24.24 23.15
CA LYS A 289 5.37 23.99 24.40
C LYS A 289 4.25 22.94 24.32
N ILE A 290 3.74 22.66 23.12
CA ILE A 290 2.78 21.57 22.91
C ILE A 290 3.49 20.24 22.68
N VAL A 291 4.61 20.25 21.94
CA VAL A 291 5.27 19.00 21.52
C VAL A 291 6.34 18.49 22.48
N ARG A 292 6.94 19.35 23.31
CA ARG A 292 8.01 18.96 24.25
C ARG A 292 7.47 18.87 25.67
N PRO A 293 7.95 17.89 26.48
CA PRO A 293 7.59 17.81 27.87
C PRO A 293 8.05 19.06 28.65
N SER A 294 7.25 19.48 29.63
CA SER A 294 7.58 20.54 30.58
C SER A 294 7.88 19.92 31.94
N THR A 295 8.87 20.45 32.65
CA THR A 295 9.20 20.05 34.03
C THR A 295 8.28 20.68 35.08
N THR A 296 7.37 21.56 34.65
CA THR A 296 6.40 22.25 35.52
C THR A 296 5.01 22.22 34.89
N ASP A 297 3.99 22.33 35.73
CA ASP A 297 2.58 22.46 35.35
C ASP A 297 2.17 23.92 35.02
N ARG A 298 3.14 24.83 34.84
CA ARG A 298 2.87 26.26 34.55
C ARG A 298 2.19 26.42 33.20
N ILE A 299 0.86 26.37 33.21
CA ILE A 299 -0.03 26.36 32.04
C ILE A 299 0.05 27.62 31.19
N TYR A 300 0.34 28.79 31.79
CA TYR A 300 0.25 30.06 31.10
C TYR A 300 1.14 30.10 29.86
N LYS A 301 2.40 29.66 29.98
CA LYS A 301 3.35 29.65 28.86
C LYS A 301 2.92 28.67 27.77
N SER A 302 2.30 27.55 28.13
CA SER A 302 1.76 26.60 27.16
C SER A 302 0.54 27.14 26.43
N MET A 303 -0.28 27.97 27.09
CA MET A 303 -1.47 28.60 26.50
C MET A 303 -1.10 29.70 25.49
N ILE A 304 -0.12 30.55 25.81
CA ILE A 304 0.22 31.72 25.00
C ILE A 304 1.28 31.48 23.93
N ASP A 305 1.96 30.33 23.95
CA ASP A 305 2.96 30.00 22.93
C ASP A 305 2.29 29.83 21.56
N LEU A 306 3.08 30.02 20.50
CA LEU A 306 2.57 30.21 19.15
C LEU A 306 2.78 28.98 18.29
N SER A 307 1.69 28.43 17.74
CA SER A 307 1.73 27.39 16.71
C SER A 307 1.58 28.02 15.33
N LYS A 308 2.32 27.48 14.36
CA LYS A 308 2.26 27.92 12.97
C LYS A 308 1.13 27.20 12.25
N VAL A 309 0.26 27.95 11.60
CA VAL A 309 -0.93 27.42 10.91
C VAL A 309 -1.09 28.06 9.54
N VAL A 310 -1.91 27.45 8.68
CA VAL A 310 -2.46 28.08 7.47
C VAL A 310 -3.98 28.15 7.57
N VAL A 311 -4.56 29.30 7.25
CA VAL A 311 -5.99 29.54 7.35
C VAL A 311 -6.74 28.87 6.19
N LEU A 312 -7.83 28.15 6.49
CA LEU A 312 -8.58 27.34 5.53
C LEU A 312 -9.91 27.96 5.08
N ASN A 313 -10.45 28.94 5.82
CA ASN A 313 -11.70 29.62 5.47
C ASN A 313 -11.72 31.09 5.92
N GLY A 314 -12.68 31.87 5.41
CA GLY A 314 -12.86 33.27 5.77
C GLY A 314 -11.93 34.26 5.03
N PRO A 315 -11.77 35.49 5.55
CA PRO A 315 -11.08 36.58 4.85
C PRO A 315 -9.56 36.42 4.76
N HIS A 316 -9.00 35.45 5.48
CA HIS A 316 -7.55 35.25 5.59
C HIS A 316 -7.08 33.92 5.00
N VAL A 317 -7.92 33.23 4.21
CA VAL A 317 -7.59 31.95 3.55
C VAL A 317 -6.22 31.98 2.88
N GLY A 318 -5.46 30.91 3.09
CA GLY A 318 -4.13 30.71 2.52
C GLY A 318 -3.01 31.47 3.25
N LYS A 319 -3.31 32.37 4.17
CA LYS A 319 -2.27 33.03 4.99
C LYS A 319 -1.70 32.04 5.99
N GLU A 320 -0.36 31.97 6.03
CA GLU A 320 0.36 31.36 7.15
C GLU A 320 0.47 32.36 8.29
N LEU A 321 0.02 31.96 9.48
CA LEU A 321 0.02 32.79 10.68
C LEU A 321 0.50 31.98 11.88
N TYR A 322 1.10 32.67 12.83
CA TYR A 322 1.37 32.16 14.17
C TYR A 322 0.19 32.53 15.07
N ILE A 323 -0.42 31.52 15.70
CA ILE A 323 -1.59 31.68 16.57
C ILE A 323 -1.31 31.05 17.92
N LYS A 324 -1.76 31.71 19.00
CA LYS A 324 -1.59 31.20 20.36
C LYS A 324 -2.33 29.88 20.54
N ASN A 325 -1.70 28.93 21.23
CA ASN A 325 -2.24 27.58 21.41
C ASN A 325 -3.62 27.57 22.05
N MET A 326 -3.91 28.51 22.95
CA MET A 326 -5.21 28.61 23.63
C MET A 326 -6.40 28.81 22.69
N HIS A 327 -6.15 29.26 21.45
CA HIS A 327 -7.20 29.45 20.46
C HIS A 327 -7.41 28.21 19.56
N LEU A 328 -6.58 27.17 19.68
CA LEU A 328 -6.62 26.02 18.79
C LEU A 328 -7.40 24.87 19.42
N GLU A 329 -8.61 24.62 18.93
CA GLU A 329 -9.42 23.46 19.26
C GLU A 329 -9.32 22.43 18.14
N ILE A 330 -8.65 21.28 18.37
CA ILE A 330 -8.50 20.23 17.35
C ILE A 330 -9.89 19.69 16.96
N GLN A 331 -10.13 19.50 15.66
CA GLN A 331 -11.37 18.96 15.10
C GLN A 331 -11.34 17.45 14.93
#